data_AF-A0A7L1UEK5-F1
#
_entry.id   AF-A0A7L1UEK5-F1
#
_cell.length_a   1.000
_cell.length_b   1.000
_cell.length_c   1.000
_cell.angle_alpha   90.00
_cell.angle_beta   90.00
_cell.angle_gamma   90.00
#
_symmetry.space_group_name_H-M   'P 1'
#
loop_
_entity.id
_entity.type
_entity.pdbx_description
1 polymer ?
#
loop_
_entity_poly.entity_id
_entity_poly.type
_entity_poly.pdbx_seq_one_letter_code
_entity_poly.pdbx_strand_id
1 'polypeptide(L)'
;LYTAPESCEGRCGEPLREEDECHCHPECEARRSCCEDYERHCGPDGFSHSRDSITDRELLELSEQLYGLDHNKARPGDIALNPQHLAGPGDTGDEQDRSPQPLYKRVNEELFSKPTYASFIKLLDNYQRATGREEEVTAEELREQDQFLQEVMKTELMKKLFVFLQGKNRYSSEQEFVQDLKEMWFGLYSRGDGEQDSSGFEHVFSGEVKKGKVSGFHNWIRFYLLEKQGHVNYFSHNFNGP
;
A
#
# COMPACT_ATOMS: atom_id res chain seq x y z
N LEU A 1 -33.96 4.24 29.26
CA LEU A 1 -32.57 4.03 28.81
C LEU A 1 -31.70 4.86 29.73
N TYR A 2 -30.89 4.21 30.57
CA TYR A 2 -30.02 4.88 31.53
C TYR A 2 -28.72 5.18 30.78
N THR A 3 -28.49 6.43 30.39
CA THR A 3 -27.19 6.87 29.85
C THR A 3 -26.27 7.13 31.04
N ALA A 4 -25.09 6.54 31.05
CA ALA A 4 -24.13 6.76 32.14
C ALA A 4 -23.67 8.22 32.12
N PRO A 5 -23.77 8.96 33.25
CA PRO A 5 -23.43 10.40 33.29
C PRO A 5 -21.92 10.67 33.10
N GLU A 6 -21.09 9.63 33.19
CA GLU A 6 -19.63 9.73 33.04
C GLU A 6 -19.12 9.36 31.63
N SER A 7 -20.00 8.98 30.70
CA SER A 7 -19.63 8.51 29.36
C SER A 7 -20.24 9.36 28.24
N CYS A 8 -19.52 9.49 27.13
CA CYS A 8 -20.00 10.14 25.92
C CYS A 8 -20.74 9.25 24.93
N GLU A 9 -20.94 7.97 25.24
CA GLU A 9 -21.72 7.06 24.40
C GLU A 9 -23.16 7.55 24.23
N GLY A 10 -23.49 8.02 23.01
CA GLY A 10 -24.80 8.57 22.68
C GLY A 10 -25.06 9.99 23.23
N ARG A 11 -24.03 10.70 23.72
CA ARG A 11 -24.12 12.06 24.29
C ARG A 11 -23.37 13.14 23.49
N CYS A 12 -22.80 12.78 22.34
CA CYS A 12 -22.04 13.72 21.50
C CYS A 12 -22.87 14.95 21.09
N GLY A 13 -22.33 16.14 21.33
CA GLY A 13 -22.97 17.41 20.98
C GLY A 13 -24.05 17.88 21.96
N GLU A 14 -24.15 17.27 23.15
CA GLU A 14 -25.04 17.78 24.19
C GLU A 14 -24.65 19.20 24.65
N PRO A 15 -25.62 20.05 25.04
CA PRO A 15 -25.31 21.37 25.57
C PRO A 15 -24.51 21.28 26.88
N LEU A 16 -23.55 22.18 27.07
CA LEU A 16 -22.82 22.24 28.34
C LEU A 16 -23.77 22.60 29.50
N ARG A 17 -23.82 21.78 30.55
CA ARG A 17 -24.58 22.06 31.79
C ARG A 17 -23.65 22.04 32.97
N GLU A 18 -23.69 23.09 33.79
CA GLU A 18 -22.83 23.22 34.98
C GLU A 18 -23.05 22.13 36.05
N GLU A 19 -24.14 21.39 35.94
CA GLU A 19 -24.53 20.30 36.85
C GLU A 19 -23.86 18.96 36.49
N ASP A 20 -23.29 18.84 35.28
CA ASP A 20 -22.70 17.59 34.79
C ASP A 20 -21.22 17.49 35.22
N GLU A 21 -20.81 16.30 35.69
CA GLU A 21 -19.42 16.05 36.11
C GLU A 21 -18.44 16.11 34.93
N CYS A 22 -18.90 15.73 33.74
CA CYS A 22 -18.13 15.77 32.50
C CYS A 22 -19.07 15.98 31.30
N HIS A 23 -18.52 16.48 30.20
CA HIS A 23 -19.29 17.03 29.09
C HIS A 23 -18.86 16.42 27.75
N CYS A 24 -19.82 16.25 26.85
CA CYS A 24 -19.60 15.68 25.51
C CYS A 24 -19.80 16.69 24.37
N HIS A 25 -19.61 17.98 24.67
CA HIS A 25 -19.69 19.07 23.72
C HIS A 25 -18.31 19.39 23.12
N PRO A 26 -18.20 19.79 21.83
CA PRO A 26 -16.92 20.19 21.21
C PRO A 26 -16.09 21.24 21.95
N GLU A 27 -16.74 22.09 22.75
CA GLU A 27 -16.05 23.10 23.57
C GLU A 27 -15.53 22.58 24.92
N CYS A 28 -15.75 21.31 25.26
CA CYS A 28 -15.30 20.74 26.53
C CYS A 28 -13.77 20.75 26.66
N GLU A 29 -13.03 20.67 25.53
CA GLU A 29 -11.56 20.72 25.52
C GLU A 29 -11.04 22.08 25.99
N ALA A 30 -11.67 23.17 25.53
CA ALA A 30 -11.31 24.53 25.92
C ALA A 30 -11.54 24.76 27.43
N ARG A 31 -12.50 24.04 28.01
CA ARG A 31 -12.88 24.12 29.43
C ARG A 31 -12.26 23.04 30.30
N ARG A 32 -11.52 22.09 29.71
CA ARG A 32 -10.97 20.89 30.36
C ARG A 32 -12.02 20.11 31.17
N SER A 33 -13.21 19.97 30.60
CA SER A 33 -14.37 19.35 31.25
C SER A 33 -14.91 18.14 30.47
N CYS A 34 -14.16 17.61 29.50
CA CYS A 34 -14.59 16.46 28.71
C CYS A 34 -14.70 15.19 29.55
N CYS A 35 -15.63 14.30 29.22
CA CYS A 35 -15.59 12.93 29.75
C CYS A 35 -14.34 12.20 29.25
N GLU A 36 -13.87 11.20 30.01
CA GLU A 36 -12.64 10.47 29.70
C GLU A 36 -12.69 9.79 28.32
N ASP A 37 -13.88 9.39 27.89
CA ASP A 37 -14.16 8.70 26.64
C ASP A 37 -14.66 9.63 25.52
N TYR A 38 -14.60 10.95 25.71
CA TYR A 38 -15.06 11.94 24.73
C TYR A 38 -14.41 11.75 23.35
N GLU A 39 -13.08 11.59 23.30
CA GLU A 39 -12.36 11.37 22.03
C GLU A 39 -12.76 10.07 21.34
N ARG A 40 -13.07 9.02 22.11
CA ARG A 40 -13.46 7.72 21.56
C ARG A 40 -14.84 7.76 20.90
N HIS A 41 -15.78 8.55 21.45
CA HIS A 41 -17.17 8.58 20.98
C HIS A 41 -17.49 9.79 20.10
N CYS A 42 -16.86 10.93 20.33
CA CYS A 42 -17.21 12.22 19.76
C CYS A 42 -16.02 12.96 19.12
N GLY A 43 -14.81 12.38 19.20
CA GLY A 43 -13.66 12.89 18.47
C GLY A 43 -13.93 12.87 16.95
N PRO A 44 -13.24 13.71 16.15
CA PRO A 44 -13.37 13.65 14.70
C PRO A 44 -13.06 12.23 14.21
N ASP A 45 -13.89 11.70 13.31
CA ASP A 45 -13.70 10.42 12.61
C ASP A 45 -12.46 10.47 11.69
N GLY A 46 -11.28 10.61 12.29
CA GLY A 46 -10.03 10.84 11.62
C GLY A 46 -8.91 10.22 12.42
N PHE A 47 -8.26 9.24 11.81
CA PHE A 47 -7.11 8.48 12.33
C PHE A 47 -5.92 9.33 12.84
N SER A 48 -5.96 10.66 12.82
CA SER A 48 -4.81 11.51 13.06
C SER A 48 -5.09 12.65 14.02
N HIS A 49 -4.97 12.38 15.33
CA HIS A 49 -4.75 13.44 16.31
C HIS A 49 -3.38 14.09 16.07
N SER A 50 -3.23 15.39 16.36
CA SER A 50 -1.96 16.11 16.12
C SER A 50 -0.76 15.48 16.86
N ARG A 51 -1.02 14.84 18.01
CA ARG A 51 -0.03 14.11 18.82
C ARG A 51 0.40 12.77 18.23
N ASP A 52 -0.46 12.14 17.43
CA ASP A 52 -0.22 10.85 16.78
C ASP A 52 0.12 11.02 15.30
N SER A 53 0.35 12.27 14.86
CA SER A 53 0.83 12.54 13.52
C SER A 53 2.17 11.85 13.27
N ILE A 54 2.28 11.26 12.09
CA ILE A 54 3.52 10.65 11.62
C ILE A 54 4.24 11.73 10.82
N THR A 55 5.43 12.12 11.28
CA THR A 55 6.22 13.20 10.66
C THR A 55 7.09 12.68 9.52
N ASP A 56 7.48 13.55 8.59
CA ASP A 56 8.39 13.20 7.49
C ASP A 56 9.72 12.62 7.99
N ARG A 57 10.21 13.11 9.13
CA ARG A 57 11.41 12.57 9.79
C ARG A 57 11.20 11.14 10.26
N GLU A 58 10.06 10.84 10.86
CA GLU A 58 9.72 9.47 11.27
C GLU A 58 9.52 8.54 10.08
N LEU A 59 8.92 9.04 8.98
CA LEU A 59 8.81 8.27 7.74
C LEU A 59 10.19 7.93 7.17
N LEU A 60 11.12 8.90 7.12
CA LEU A 60 12.49 8.67 6.67
C LEU A 60 13.23 7.67 7.58
N GLU A 61 13.17 7.87 8.89
CA GLU A 61 13.82 6.97 9.86
C GLU A 61 13.25 5.56 9.76
N LEU A 62 11.92 5.43 9.63
CA LEU A 62 11.25 4.15 9.45
C LEU A 62 11.65 3.51 8.11
N SER A 63 11.63 4.25 7.00
CA SER A 63 11.95 3.69 5.68
C SER A 63 13.37 3.12 5.62
N GLU A 64 14.34 3.79 6.24
CA GLU A 64 15.72 3.27 6.33
C GLU A 64 15.81 2.00 7.19
N GLN A 65 15.05 1.94 8.29
CA GLN A 65 14.97 0.73 9.12
C GLN A 65 14.34 -0.43 8.35
N LEU A 66 13.24 -0.19 7.64
CA LEU A 66 12.57 -1.19 6.82
C LEU A 66 13.51 -1.68 5.71
N TYR A 67 14.22 -0.78 5.03
CA TYR A 67 15.22 -1.14 4.02
C TYR A 67 16.34 -2.02 4.58
N GLY A 68 16.79 -1.75 5.81
CA GLY A 68 17.77 -2.58 6.52
C GLY A 68 17.25 -3.98 6.90
N LEU A 69 15.94 -4.11 7.16
CA LEU A 69 15.27 -5.35 7.54
C LEU A 69 14.77 -6.18 6.34
N ASP A 70 14.89 -5.66 5.12
CA ASP A 70 14.56 -6.42 3.92
C ASP A 70 15.66 -7.45 3.61
N HIS A 71 15.53 -8.62 4.23
CA HIS A 71 16.39 -9.78 3.97
C HIS A 71 16.04 -10.51 2.66
N ASN A 72 14.85 -10.22 2.11
CA ASN A 72 14.35 -10.85 0.91
C ASN A 72 14.82 -10.12 -0.37
N LYS A 73 15.25 -8.86 -0.28
CA LYS A 73 15.79 -8.09 -1.42
C LYS A 73 16.85 -8.82 -2.20
N ALA A 74 16.90 -8.50 -3.49
CA ALA A 74 18.00 -8.89 -4.36
C ALA A 74 19.32 -8.31 -3.81
N ARG A 75 20.35 -9.13 -3.76
CA ARG A 75 21.70 -8.74 -3.33
C ARG A 75 22.49 -8.18 -4.51
N PRO A 76 23.59 -7.44 -4.25
CA PRO A 76 24.53 -7.09 -5.30
C PRO A 76 24.94 -8.32 -6.11
N GLY A 77 24.72 -8.29 -7.43
CA GLY A 77 25.00 -9.39 -8.34
C GLY A 77 23.81 -10.29 -8.69
N ASP A 78 22.71 -10.26 -7.93
CA ASP A 78 21.50 -11.00 -8.29
C ASP A 78 20.83 -10.41 -9.53
N ILE A 79 20.93 -9.10 -9.73
CA ILE A 79 20.39 -8.39 -10.88
C ILE A 79 21.55 -7.74 -11.65
N ALA A 80 21.58 -7.96 -12.96
CA ALA A 80 22.47 -7.27 -13.88
C ALA A 80 21.63 -6.54 -14.93
N LEU A 81 21.72 -5.22 -14.94
CA LEU A 81 21.02 -4.35 -15.88
C LEU A 81 21.90 -4.00 -17.09
N ASN A 82 21.25 -3.68 -18.19
CA ASN A 82 21.81 -3.15 -19.43
C ASN A 82 21.05 -1.85 -19.78
N PRO A 83 21.45 -0.71 -19.20
CA PRO A 83 20.68 0.54 -19.28
C PRO A 83 20.72 1.21 -20.66
N GLN A 84 21.67 0.84 -21.52
CA GLN A 84 21.74 1.29 -22.92
C GLN A 84 21.73 2.82 -23.08
N HIS A 85 20.64 3.40 -23.57
CA HIS A 85 20.56 4.82 -23.92
C HIS A 85 20.09 5.70 -22.76
N LEU A 86 20.91 6.70 -22.42
CA LEU A 86 20.51 7.82 -21.56
C LEU A 86 19.79 8.87 -22.42
N ALA A 87 18.47 8.95 -22.27
CA ALA A 87 17.62 9.92 -22.94
C ALA A 87 17.79 11.33 -22.34
N GLY A 88 17.94 12.32 -23.21
CA GLY A 88 17.86 13.73 -22.83
C GLY A 88 16.40 14.22 -22.69
N PRO A 89 16.20 15.48 -22.27
CA PRO A 89 14.87 16.07 -22.03
C PRO A 89 13.92 16.07 -23.24
N GLY A 90 14.41 15.81 -24.46
CA GLY A 90 13.61 15.75 -25.69
C GLY A 90 13.46 14.34 -26.29
N ASP A 91 14.12 13.34 -25.73
CA ASP A 91 14.20 11.99 -26.31
C ASP A 91 13.17 11.00 -25.72
N THR A 92 12.47 11.35 -24.64
CA THR A 92 11.57 10.42 -23.93
C THR A 92 10.19 10.26 -24.58
N GLY A 93 9.88 11.04 -25.63
CA GLY A 93 8.56 11.07 -26.26
C GLY A 93 8.57 10.87 -27.78
N ASP A 94 9.72 10.54 -28.38
CA ASP A 94 9.83 10.37 -29.84
C ASP A 94 9.49 8.95 -30.32
N GLU A 95 9.15 8.04 -29.39
CA GLU A 95 8.85 6.62 -29.63
C GLU A 95 9.92 5.90 -30.47
N GLN A 96 11.16 6.40 -30.44
CA GLN A 96 12.27 5.77 -31.13
C GLN A 96 12.94 4.75 -30.22
N ASP A 97 13.04 3.50 -30.69
CA ASP A 97 13.81 2.48 -29.99
C ASP A 97 15.32 2.77 -30.12
N ARG A 98 15.91 3.21 -29.01
CA ARG A 98 17.35 3.47 -28.85
C ARG A 98 18.03 2.46 -27.92
N SER A 99 17.29 1.45 -27.47
CA SER A 99 17.74 0.42 -26.55
C SER A 99 17.29 -0.96 -27.04
N PRO A 100 17.84 -1.44 -28.18
CA PRO A 100 17.35 -2.63 -28.89
C PRO A 100 17.64 -3.96 -28.18
N GLN A 101 18.23 -3.94 -26.99
CA GLN A 101 18.47 -5.11 -26.15
C GLN A 101 17.57 -5.06 -24.91
N PRO A 102 17.31 -6.19 -24.25
CA PRO A 102 16.63 -6.19 -22.97
C PRO A 102 17.37 -5.37 -21.91
N LEU A 103 16.63 -4.70 -21.04
CA LEU A 103 17.14 -4.01 -19.85
C LEU A 103 17.71 -5.03 -18.85
N TYR A 104 17.01 -6.13 -18.59
CA TYR A 104 17.45 -7.14 -17.63
C TYR A 104 18.36 -8.17 -18.32
N LYS A 105 19.67 -7.92 -18.27
CA LYS A 105 20.68 -8.87 -18.79
C LYS A 105 20.67 -10.18 -18.00
N ARG A 106 20.47 -10.12 -16.69
CA ARG A 106 20.34 -11.30 -15.82
C ARG A 106 19.55 -10.95 -14.57
N VAL A 107 18.71 -11.88 -14.13
CA VAL A 107 18.12 -11.92 -12.78
C VAL A 107 18.38 -13.30 -12.20
N ASN A 108 18.80 -13.37 -10.94
CA ASN A 108 18.89 -14.62 -10.20
C ASN A 108 17.47 -15.09 -9.82
N GLU A 109 16.90 -15.98 -10.62
CA GLU A 109 15.53 -16.48 -10.41
C GLU A 109 15.39 -17.38 -9.18
N GLU A 110 16.48 -17.76 -8.50
CA GLU A 110 16.38 -18.40 -7.17
C GLU A 110 15.68 -17.48 -6.15
N LEU A 111 15.71 -16.16 -6.37
CA LEU A 111 14.93 -15.19 -5.60
C LEU A 111 13.43 -15.50 -5.64
N PHE A 112 12.92 -16.01 -6.78
CA PHE A 112 11.50 -16.27 -6.97
C PHE A 112 11.00 -17.51 -6.22
N SER A 113 11.92 -18.36 -5.76
CA SER A 113 11.61 -19.47 -4.87
C SER A 113 11.39 -19.03 -3.42
N LYS A 114 11.76 -17.79 -3.05
CA LYS A 114 11.47 -17.25 -1.71
C LYS A 114 9.95 -17.09 -1.55
N PRO A 115 9.37 -17.43 -0.38
CA PRO A 115 7.91 -17.44 -0.21
C PRO A 115 7.20 -16.14 -0.58
N THR A 116 7.77 -14.98 -0.25
CA THR A 116 7.18 -13.67 -0.57
C THR A 116 7.20 -13.36 -2.07
N TYR A 117 8.24 -13.77 -2.79
CA TYR A 117 8.30 -13.59 -4.24
C TYR A 117 7.37 -14.57 -4.95
N ALA A 118 7.38 -15.84 -4.54
CA ALA A 118 6.54 -16.87 -5.14
C ALA A 118 5.05 -16.51 -5.03
N SER A 119 4.60 -16.08 -3.84
CA SER A 119 3.22 -15.65 -3.63
C SER A 119 2.88 -14.37 -4.40
N PHE A 120 3.80 -13.39 -4.45
CA PHE A 120 3.62 -12.18 -5.26
C PHE A 120 3.47 -12.48 -6.77
N ILE A 121 4.32 -13.36 -7.31
CA ILE A 121 4.28 -13.72 -8.74
C ILE A 121 2.97 -14.41 -9.09
N LYS A 122 2.45 -15.28 -8.23
CA LYS A 122 1.13 -15.89 -8.44
C LYS A 122 0.02 -14.84 -8.58
N LEU A 123 0.04 -13.81 -7.73
CA LEU A 123 -0.92 -12.70 -7.85
C LEU A 123 -0.82 -12.03 -9.23
N LEU A 124 0.38 -11.77 -9.74
CA LEU A 124 0.59 -11.11 -11.04
C LEU A 124 0.04 -11.90 -12.24
N ASP A 125 -0.07 -13.23 -12.14
CA ASP A 125 -0.57 -14.10 -13.21
C ASP A 125 -2.10 -14.00 -13.35
N ASN A 126 -2.82 -13.71 -12.26
CA ASN A 126 -4.28 -13.53 -12.28
C ASN A 126 -4.67 -12.28 -13.08
N TYR A 127 -3.95 -11.18 -12.87
CA TYR A 127 -4.26 -9.89 -13.50
C TYR A 127 -3.82 -9.82 -14.98
N GLN A 128 -3.04 -10.76 -15.51
CA GLN A 128 -2.83 -10.86 -16.97
C GLN A 128 -4.10 -11.27 -17.72
N ARG A 129 -5.06 -11.92 -17.05
CA ARG A 129 -6.29 -12.46 -17.66
C ARG A 129 -7.48 -11.48 -17.61
N ALA A 130 -7.43 -10.47 -16.75
CA ALA A 130 -8.59 -9.66 -16.36
C ALA A 130 -8.85 -8.41 -17.21
N THR A 131 -8.01 -8.08 -18.21
CA THR A 131 -8.26 -6.87 -19.03
C THR A 131 -9.56 -7.03 -19.87
N GLY A 132 -10.66 -6.45 -19.38
CA GLY A 132 -11.91 -6.22 -20.13
C GLY A 132 -13.13 -7.10 -19.81
N ARG A 133 -13.26 -7.66 -18.60
CA ARG A 133 -14.50 -8.33 -18.13
C ARG A 133 -14.76 -8.00 -16.65
N GLU A 134 -16.03 -7.98 -16.22
CA GLU A 134 -16.42 -7.87 -14.80
C GLU A 134 -15.63 -8.89 -13.97
N GLU A 135 -14.89 -8.40 -12.97
CA GLU A 135 -14.00 -9.22 -12.14
C GLU A 135 -14.81 -10.03 -11.11
N GLU A 136 -15.11 -11.29 -11.42
CA GLU A 136 -15.47 -12.26 -10.38
C GLU A 136 -14.19 -12.77 -9.70
N VAL A 137 -13.89 -12.27 -8.50
CA VAL A 137 -12.79 -12.80 -7.69
C VAL A 137 -13.09 -14.25 -7.30
N THR A 138 -12.29 -15.16 -7.83
CA THR A 138 -12.42 -16.59 -7.59
C THR A 138 -11.96 -16.97 -6.17
N ALA A 139 -12.43 -18.12 -5.69
CA ALA A 139 -11.97 -18.67 -4.42
C ALA A 139 -10.46 -19.00 -4.40
N GLU A 140 -9.83 -19.18 -5.56
CA GLU A 140 -8.38 -19.37 -5.64
C GLU A 140 -7.65 -18.03 -5.51
N GLU A 141 -8.08 -16.98 -6.22
CA GLU A 141 -7.52 -15.63 -6.09
C GLU A 141 -7.59 -15.12 -4.65
N LEU A 142 -8.70 -15.34 -3.94
CA LEU A 142 -8.81 -15.00 -2.52
C LEU A 142 -7.76 -15.73 -1.66
N ARG A 143 -7.51 -17.01 -1.94
CA ARG A 143 -6.47 -17.78 -1.21
C ARG A 143 -5.08 -17.28 -1.53
N GLU A 144 -4.82 -16.87 -2.77
CA GLU A 144 -3.52 -16.34 -3.16
C GLU A 144 -3.27 -14.97 -2.52
N GLN A 145 -4.30 -14.12 -2.42
CA GLN A 145 -4.24 -12.86 -1.67
C GLN A 145 -3.92 -13.11 -0.18
N ASP A 146 -4.65 -14.04 0.45
CA ASP A 146 -4.42 -14.41 1.85
C ASP A 146 -3.03 -15.02 2.06
N GLN A 147 -2.58 -15.87 1.14
CA GLN A 147 -1.25 -16.46 1.19
C GLN A 147 -0.17 -15.38 1.09
N PHE A 148 -0.30 -14.43 0.16
CA PHE A 148 0.65 -13.33 0.03
C PHE A 148 0.73 -12.49 1.30
N LEU A 149 -0.42 -12.07 1.85
CA LEU A 149 -0.48 -11.31 3.10
C LEU A 149 0.17 -12.08 4.27
N GLN A 150 -0.10 -13.38 4.37
CA GLN A 150 0.55 -14.22 5.38
C GLN A 150 2.08 -14.28 5.21
N GLU A 151 2.59 -14.43 3.97
CA GLU A 151 4.03 -14.48 3.74
C GLU A 151 4.72 -13.13 4.02
N VAL A 152 4.12 -12.01 3.64
CA VAL A 152 4.72 -10.69 3.94
C VAL A 152 4.70 -10.39 5.43
N MET A 153 3.64 -10.74 6.16
CA MET A 153 3.56 -10.51 7.61
C MET A 153 4.53 -11.35 8.45
N LYS A 154 5.05 -12.46 7.91
CA LYS A 154 6.12 -13.23 8.56
C LYS A 154 7.45 -12.47 8.62
N THR A 155 7.66 -11.50 7.72
CA THR A 155 8.93 -10.76 7.62
C THR A 155 9.17 -9.83 8.80
N GLU A 156 10.44 -9.60 9.15
CA GLU A 156 10.80 -8.64 10.20
C GLU A 156 10.41 -7.21 9.83
N LEU A 157 10.49 -6.86 8.55
CA LEU A 157 10.08 -5.56 8.02
C LEU A 157 8.60 -5.28 8.32
N MET A 158 7.69 -6.20 7.97
CA MET A 158 6.26 -5.98 8.21
C MET A 158 5.91 -5.97 9.70
N LYS A 159 6.57 -6.80 10.52
CA LYS A 159 6.42 -6.75 11.98
C LYS A 159 6.87 -5.41 12.55
N LYS A 160 7.98 -4.85 12.05
CA LYS A 160 8.48 -3.53 12.46
C LYS A 160 7.50 -2.42 12.07
N LEU A 161 6.94 -2.48 10.86
CA LEU A 161 5.91 -1.55 10.41
C LEU A 161 4.66 -1.61 11.31
N PHE A 162 4.16 -2.82 11.60
CA PHE A 162 3.02 -3.00 12.49
C PHE A 162 3.27 -2.42 13.89
N VAL A 163 4.42 -2.72 14.50
CA VAL A 163 4.80 -2.16 15.82
C VAL A 163 4.87 -0.64 15.80
N PHE A 164 5.40 -0.04 14.73
CA PHE A 164 5.42 1.41 14.57
C PHE A 164 4.00 2.00 14.51
N LEU A 165 3.13 1.42 13.68
CA LEU A 165 1.76 1.90 13.51
C LEU A 165 0.91 1.69 14.77
N GLN A 166 1.11 0.59 15.49
CA GLN A 166 0.51 0.36 16.80
C GLN A 166 0.98 1.41 17.82
N GLY A 167 2.27 1.73 17.86
CA GLY A 167 2.81 2.81 18.70
C GLY A 167 2.29 4.21 18.35
N LYS A 168 1.68 4.36 17.18
CA LYS A 168 1.00 5.57 16.68
C LYS A 168 -0.53 5.48 16.81
N ASN A 169 -1.02 4.53 17.59
CA ASN A 169 -2.46 4.26 17.81
C ASN A 169 -3.25 4.04 16.50
N ARG A 170 -2.60 3.56 15.43
CA ARG A 170 -3.26 3.32 14.13
C ARG A 170 -3.94 1.97 14.06
N TYR A 171 -3.42 1.00 14.83
CA TYR A 171 -3.95 -0.36 14.87
C TYR A 171 -3.89 -0.91 16.29
N SER A 172 -4.97 -1.56 16.70
CA SER A 172 -5.07 -2.22 18.00
C SER A 172 -4.51 -3.65 17.98
N SER A 173 -4.56 -4.32 16.82
CA SER A 173 -4.12 -5.70 16.63
C SER A 173 -3.53 -5.96 15.24
N GLU A 174 -2.72 -7.02 15.12
CA GLU A 174 -2.18 -7.45 13.83
C GLU A 174 -3.29 -7.91 12.88
N GLN A 175 -4.37 -8.48 13.42
CA GLN A 175 -5.52 -8.95 12.66
C GLN A 175 -6.24 -7.79 11.96
N GLU A 176 -6.47 -6.69 12.68
CA GLU A 176 -7.03 -5.45 12.14
C GLU A 176 -6.13 -4.89 11.03
N PHE A 177 -4.81 -4.81 11.29
CA PHE A 177 -3.86 -4.33 10.29
C PHE A 177 -3.85 -5.18 9.01
N VAL A 178 -3.90 -6.52 9.14
CA VAL A 178 -3.95 -7.43 7.98
C VAL A 178 -5.26 -7.30 7.22
N GLN A 179 -6.38 -7.13 7.93
CA GLN A 179 -7.68 -6.92 7.31
C GLN A 179 -7.69 -5.62 6.49
N ASP A 180 -7.17 -4.53 7.05
CA ASP A 180 -7.02 -3.26 6.35
C ASP A 180 -6.06 -3.35 5.17
N LEU A 181 -4.94 -4.05 5.31
CA LEU A 181 -4.05 -4.31 4.17
C LEU A 181 -4.79 -5.06 3.05
N LYS A 182 -5.61 -6.05 3.40
CA LYS A 182 -6.40 -6.81 2.43
C LYS A 182 -7.38 -5.91 1.70
N GLU A 183 -8.13 -5.08 2.43
CA GLU A 183 -9.10 -4.16 1.85
C GLU A 183 -8.43 -3.06 1.02
N MET A 184 -7.34 -2.46 1.52
CA MET A 184 -6.60 -1.42 0.82
C MET A 184 -6.01 -1.89 -0.51
N TRP A 185 -5.45 -3.11 -0.54
CA TRP A 185 -4.76 -3.63 -1.72
C TRP A 185 -5.65 -4.42 -2.65
N PHE A 186 -6.62 -5.19 -2.13
CA PHE A 186 -7.44 -6.12 -2.92
C PHE A 186 -8.93 -5.81 -2.89
N GLY A 187 -9.37 -4.86 -2.06
CA GLY A 187 -10.74 -4.35 -2.11
C GLY A 187 -11.00 -3.68 -3.45
N LEU A 188 -12.08 -4.11 -4.12
CA LEU A 188 -12.53 -3.51 -5.37
C LEU A 188 -13.20 -2.16 -5.07
N TYR A 189 -12.82 -1.12 -5.79
CA TYR A 189 -13.48 0.18 -5.70
C TYR A 189 -13.84 0.71 -7.09
N SER A 190 -14.98 1.39 -7.17
CA SER A 190 -15.40 2.04 -8.41
C SER A 190 -14.73 3.39 -8.55
N ARG A 191 -14.09 3.63 -9.71
CA ARG A 191 -13.45 4.92 -10.04
C ARG A 191 -14.37 5.85 -10.84
N GLY A 192 -15.62 5.43 -11.12
CA GLY A 192 -16.64 6.16 -11.87
C GLY A 192 -17.53 5.23 -12.71
N ASP A 193 -18.79 5.62 -12.93
CA ASP A 193 -19.85 4.90 -13.70
C ASP A 193 -20.15 3.44 -13.29
N GLY A 194 -20.00 3.10 -12.01
CA GLY A 194 -20.68 1.94 -11.41
C GLY A 194 -20.02 0.57 -11.64
N GLU A 195 -18.93 0.51 -12.40
CA GLU A 195 -18.11 -0.71 -12.50
C GLU A 195 -17.10 -0.72 -11.33
N GLN A 196 -17.09 -1.81 -10.56
CA GLN A 196 -16.09 -2.10 -9.52
C GLN A 196 -15.02 -3.01 -10.13
N ASP A 197 -14.06 -2.41 -10.82
CA ASP A 197 -13.19 -3.14 -11.76
C ASP A 197 -11.69 -3.01 -11.47
N SER A 198 -11.29 -2.35 -10.38
CA SER A 198 -9.87 -2.18 -10.07
C SER A 198 -9.56 -2.24 -8.57
N SER A 199 -8.34 -2.67 -8.26
CA SER A 199 -7.79 -2.77 -6.91
C SER A 199 -6.50 -1.95 -6.76
N GLY A 200 -6.10 -1.67 -5.51
CA GLY A 200 -4.81 -1.01 -5.24
C GLY A 200 -3.62 -1.82 -5.76
N PHE A 201 -3.71 -3.15 -5.68
CA PHE A 201 -2.66 -4.05 -6.13
C PHE A 201 -2.47 -3.99 -7.64
N GLU A 202 -3.57 -4.04 -8.39
CA GLU A 202 -3.51 -3.92 -9.84
C GLU A 202 -2.86 -2.60 -10.26
N HIS A 203 -3.31 -1.50 -9.65
CA HIS A 203 -2.83 -0.17 -9.96
C HIS A 203 -1.35 0.04 -9.65
N VAL A 204 -0.81 -0.55 -8.60
CA VAL A 204 0.59 -0.30 -8.17
C VAL A 204 1.57 -1.37 -8.64
N PHE A 205 1.13 -2.64 -8.75
CA PHE A 205 2.02 -3.77 -8.99
C PHE A 205 1.83 -4.44 -10.35
N SER A 206 0.59 -4.59 -10.83
CA SER A 206 0.33 -5.20 -12.14
C SER A 206 0.61 -4.21 -13.29
N GLY A 207 0.24 -2.95 -13.06
CA GLY A 207 0.11 -1.93 -14.08
C GLY A 207 -1.24 -2.02 -14.79
N GLU A 208 -1.83 -0.87 -15.10
CA GLU A 208 -3.16 -0.75 -15.69
C GLU A 208 -3.04 -0.12 -17.09
N VAL A 209 -3.75 -0.66 -18.08
CA VAL A 209 -3.82 -0.06 -19.42
C VAL A 209 -5.11 0.74 -19.56
N LYS A 210 -5.01 2.06 -19.41
CA LYS A 210 -6.14 2.97 -19.55
C LYS A 210 -6.03 3.76 -20.85
N LYS A 211 -7.02 3.61 -21.73
CA LYS A 211 -7.09 4.31 -23.04
C LYS A 211 -5.82 4.14 -23.87
N GLY A 212 -5.23 2.94 -23.86
CA GLY A 212 -3.99 2.63 -24.58
C GLY A 212 -2.71 3.16 -23.94
N LYS A 213 -2.78 3.73 -22.72
CA LYS A 213 -1.60 4.13 -21.94
C LYS A 213 -1.44 3.22 -20.73
N VAL A 214 -0.20 2.77 -20.51
CA VAL A 214 0.16 2.02 -19.31
C VAL A 214 0.37 3.00 -18.15
N SER A 215 -0.24 2.73 -17.00
CA SER A 215 -0.04 3.45 -15.74
C SER A 215 0.31 2.45 -14.63
N GLY A 216 1.01 2.89 -13.58
CA GLY A 216 1.27 2.03 -12.42
C GLY A 216 2.29 0.91 -12.64
N PHE A 217 3.01 0.93 -13.76
CA PHE A 217 3.94 -0.14 -14.15
C PHE A 217 5.36 0.12 -13.65
N HIS A 218 5.56 -0.01 -12.34
CA HIS A 218 6.83 0.34 -11.69
C HIS A 218 7.53 -0.83 -10.99
N ASN A 219 6.87 -1.98 -10.86
CA ASN A 219 7.43 -3.14 -10.18
C ASN A 219 8.49 -3.85 -11.05
N TRP A 220 9.71 -4.00 -10.53
CA TRP A 220 10.84 -4.56 -11.27
C TRP A 220 10.65 -6.04 -11.63
N ILE A 221 9.98 -6.83 -10.78
CA ILE A 221 9.70 -8.26 -11.02
C ILE A 221 8.72 -8.37 -12.20
N ARG A 222 7.65 -7.58 -12.17
CA ARG A 222 6.64 -7.52 -13.23
C ARG A 222 7.26 -7.08 -14.56
N PHE A 223 8.10 -6.04 -14.55
CA PHE A 223 8.84 -5.59 -15.73
C PHE A 223 9.71 -6.72 -16.29
N TYR A 224 10.53 -7.34 -15.43
CA TYR A 224 11.42 -8.43 -15.83
C TYR A 224 10.67 -9.59 -16.47
N LEU A 225 9.58 -10.06 -15.84
CA LEU A 225 8.80 -11.19 -16.35
C LEU A 225 8.16 -10.88 -17.71
N LEU A 226 7.64 -9.66 -17.90
CA LEU A 226 7.03 -9.26 -19.17
C LEU A 226 8.07 -9.00 -20.27
N GLU A 227 9.22 -8.40 -19.94
CA GLU A 227 10.33 -8.23 -20.88
C GLU A 227 10.87 -9.61 -21.34
N LYS A 228 11.04 -10.55 -20.40
CA LYS A 228 11.46 -11.93 -20.71
C LYS A 228 10.46 -12.66 -21.63
N GLN A 229 9.18 -12.34 -21.53
CA GLN A 229 8.13 -12.89 -22.41
C GLN A 229 7.97 -12.12 -23.74
N GLY A 230 8.67 -10.99 -23.92
CA GLY A 230 8.56 -10.14 -25.11
C GLY A 230 7.32 -9.22 -25.13
N HIS A 231 6.63 -9.04 -24.00
CA HIS A 231 5.47 -8.16 -23.87
C HIS A 231 5.84 -6.70 -23.60
N VAL A 232 7.06 -6.44 -23.12
CA VAL A 232 7.58 -5.10 -22.82
C VAL A 232 8.86 -4.89 -23.62
N ASN A 233 8.99 -3.71 -24.24
CA ASN A 233 10.21 -3.25 -24.88
C ASN A 233 10.76 -2.03 -24.11
N TYR A 234 12.04 -2.07 -23.74
CA TYR A 234 12.71 -1.01 -23.01
C TYR A 234 13.34 0.00 -23.97
N PHE A 235 13.06 1.29 -23.81
CA PHE A 235 13.49 2.33 -24.76
C PHE A 235 14.70 3.14 -24.28
N SER A 236 14.72 3.53 -23.01
CA SER A 236 15.77 4.39 -22.43
C SER A 236 15.62 4.57 -20.93
N HIS A 237 16.62 5.18 -20.30
CA HIS A 237 16.52 5.79 -18.97
C HIS A 237 16.86 7.28 -19.12
N ASN A 238 16.33 8.14 -18.24
CA ASN A 238 16.60 9.57 -18.24
C ASN A 238 17.27 10.05 -16.95
N PHE A 239 17.64 9.11 -16.09
CA PHE A 239 18.26 9.37 -14.79
C PHE A 239 19.24 8.24 -14.46
N ASN A 240 20.44 8.62 -14.00
CA ASN A 240 21.56 7.70 -13.71
C ASN A 240 21.75 7.45 -12.21
N GLY A 241 20.66 7.46 -11.43
CA GLY A 241 20.72 7.23 -9.98
C GLY A 241 21.48 8.31 -9.21
N PRO A 242 21.44 8.27 -7.87
CA PRO A 242 22.46 8.85 -7.00
C PRO A 242 23.76 8.02 -7.00
#